data_AF-A0A382I6W8-F1
#
_entry.id   AF-A0A382I6W8-F1
#
_cell.length_a   1.000
_cell.length_b   1.000
_cell.length_c   1.000
_cell.angle_alpha   90.00
_cell.angle_beta   90.00
_cell.angle_gamma   90.00
#
_symmetry.space_group_name_H-M   'P 1'
#
loop_
_entity.id
_entity.type
_entity.pdbx_description
1 polymer ?
#
loop_
_entity_poly.entity_id
_entity_poly.type
_entity_poly.pdbx_seq_one_letter_code
_entity_poly.pdbx_strand_id
1 'polypeptide(L)'
;MPDKKLAIMVDETFPANDICLVVMDATSGYLLAEELSDDRSYKSWQTCLDETKKRLGIDSFTQIISDEAKALLKLAKEENAQHNTDLLHVLLEISKALSVRLASQKYQTQKLLDEAESNLDKKKKNIYSSPYQHEARIKIAEKILAEAKASHQINIDLSCKYKKARNTISNSLHPYDIESGHVVTRADVEKALRDSFDIINEIAKPYGEKALKRISKAEKLIPVLLDMISHYHRHSNEILEKADYSKAQTLILKTIIMPALYMLTIARKKRTPDERKRLEDLSNTLMMQIWGEDMPEEIALLTAEQFDKMIKTATDAIQLFQRSSSAVEGRNAQLNLQQHCRHKLSDRKLAALTVHHNFFLKREDGSTAAMRFFGSKHPCIFEFLKQNISKVGRPRKRNKLKLAS
;
A
#
# COMPACT_ATOMS: atom_id res chain seq x y z
N MET A 1 24.35 15.61 -4.64
CA MET A 1 23.79 14.66 -5.63
C MET A 1 23.24 15.46 -6.80
N PRO A 2 23.00 14.91 -8.01
CA PRO A 2 22.16 15.60 -8.97
C PRO A 2 20.80 15.92 -8.33
N ASP A 3 20.18 17.01 -8.78
CA ASP A 3 18.91 17.61 -8.33
C ASP A 3 17.73 16.61 -8.45
N LYS A 4 17.71 15.63 -7.55
CA LYS A 4 16.80 14.49 -7.58
C LYS A 4 15.50 14.91 -6.90
N LYS A 5 14.41 14.89 -7.67
CA LYS A 5 13.06 15.08 -7.13
C LYS A 5 12.71 13.88 -6.23
N LEU A 6 12.65 14.10 -4.91
CA LEU A 6 12.41 13.03 -3.94
C LEU A 6 11.00 13.10 -3.37
N ALA A 7 10.27 11.99 -3.51
CA ALA A 7 9.03 11.73 -2.78
C ALA A 7 9.35 10.86 -1.56
N ILE A 8 8.98 11.30 -0.36
CA ILE A 8 9.28 10.58 0.88
C ILE A 8 8.01 10.06 1.55
N MET A 9 8.07 8.85 2.08
CA MET A 9 7.08 8.31 2.98
C MET A 9 7.57 8.53 4.42
N VAL A 10 6.71 9.10 5.26
CA VAL A 10 7.02 9.37 6.67
C VAL A 10 5.95 8.76 7.56
N ASP A 11 6.39 8.10 8.62
CA ASP A 11 5.52 7.49 9.63
C ASP A 11 6.30 7.31 10.93
N GLU A 12 5.57 7.14 12.03
CA GLU A 12 6.12 6.79 13.32
C GLU A 12 5.80 5.35 13.73
N THR A 13 6.71 4.73 14.46
CA THR A 13 6.44 3.45 15.13
C THR A 13 6.84 3.53 16.60
N PHE A 14 6.30 2.61 17.41
CA PHE A 14 6.38 2.66 18.87
C PHE A 14 7.07 1.43 19.47
N PRO A 15 8.37 1.17 19.17
CA PRO A 15 9.09 0.04 19.73
C PRO A 15 9.19 0.15 21.27
N ALA A 16 8.42 -0.68 21.99
CA ALA A 16 8.34 -0.70 23.47
C ALA A 16 8.11 0.67 24.14
N ASN A 17 7.20 1.46 23.55
CA ASN A 17 6.82 2.81 23.98
C ASN A 17 7.82 3.93 23.69
N ASP A 18 9.00 3.62 23.13
CA ASP A 18 9.86 4.64 22.53
C ASP A 18 9.26 5.07 21.18
N ILE A 19 9.42 6.32 20.77
CA ILE A 19 8.96 6.79 19.46
C ILE A 19 10.12 6.63 18.48
N CYS A 20 9.85 6.07 17.31
CA CYS A 20 10.82 5.97 16.22
C CYS A 20 10.26 6.69 15.00
N LEU A 21 10.98 7.71 14.51
CA LEU A 21 10.65 8.42 13.29
C LEU A 21 11.28 7.70 12.11
N VAL A 22 10.49 7.42 11.07
CA VAL A 22 10.97 6.71 9.88
C VAL A 22 10.70 7.56 8.65
N VAL A 23 11.76 7.82 7.88
CA VAL A 23 11.71 8.55 6.61
C VAL A 23 12.28 7.64 5.53
N MET A 24 11.48 7.34 4.51
CA MET A 24 11.87 6.44 3.43
C MET A 24 11.66 7.12 2.07
N ASP A 25 12.64 7.04 1.19
CA ASP A 25 12.45 7.41 -0.22
C ASP A 25 11.47 6.43 -0.90
N ALA A 26 10.43 6.97 -1.52
CA ALA A 26 9.31 6.15 -1.97
C ALA A 26 9.61 5.29 -3.21
N THR A 27 10.56 5.75 -4.03
CA THR A 27 10.96 5.07 -5.26
C THR A 27 11.96 3.95 -4.98
N SER A 28 13.07 4.28 -4.31
CA SER A 28 14.15 3.33 -4.02
C SER A 28 13.85 2.44 -2.82
N GLY A 29 13.01 2.87 -1.89
CA GLY A 29 12.81 2.23 -0.58
C GLY A 29 14.00 2.43 0.36
N TYR A 30 14.89 3.39 0.08
CA TYR A 30 16.03 3.72 0.94
C TYR A 30 15.55 4.44 2.19
N LEU A 31 15.97 3.96 3.35
CA LEU A 31 15.73 4.62 4.63
C LEU A 31 16.64 5.84 4.70
N LEU A 32 16.01 6.99 4.52
CA LEU A 32 16.64 8.30 4.63
C LEU A 32 16.92 8.59 6.11
N ALA A 33 15.95 8.34 6.99
CA ALA A 33 16.12 8.42 8.44
C ALA A 33 15.38 7.27 9.13
N GLU A 34 15.94 6.83 10.25
CA GLU A 34 15.34 5.84 11.14
C GLU A 34 15.95 6.07 12.54
N GLU A 35 15.28 6.86 13.35
CA GLU A 35 15.83 7.37 14.62
C GLU A 35 14.81 7.32 15.76
N LEU A 36 15.31 7.06 16.97
CA LEU A 36 14.50 7.19 18.18
C LEU A 36 14.32 8.67 18.52
N SER A 37 13.14 9.02 19.00
CA SER A 37 12.78 10.38 19.39
C SER A 37 11.97 10.38 20.69
N ASP A 38 12.04 11.48 21.42
CA ASP A 38 11.26 11.68 22.65
C ASP A 38 9.80 12.05 22.36
N ASP A 39 9.54 12.65 21.18
CA ASP A 39 8.19 13.03 20.75
C ASP A 39 8.01 12.92 19.22
N ARG A 40 6.77 13.13 18.76
CA ARG A 40 6.40 13.21 17.33
C ARG A 40 5.89 14.59 16.95
N SER A 41 6.43 15.62 17.59
CA SER A 41 6.07 17.00 17.32
C SER A 41 6.58 17.43 15.94
N TYR A 42 6.01 18.50 15.40
CA TYR A 42 6.52 19.11 14.17
C TYR A 42 8.02 19.45 14.28
N LYS A 43 8.50 19.89 15.45
CA LYS A 43 9.90 20.30 15.64
C LYS A 43 10.85 19.10 15.55
N SER A 44 10.47 17.96 16.11
CA SER A 44 11.25 16.72 16.03
C SER A 44 11.32 16.21 14.59
N TRP A 45 10.19 16.22 13.89
CA TRP A 45 10.14 15.90 12.46
C TRP A 45 10.98 16.85 11.60
N GLN A 46 10.92 18.16 11.85
CA GLN A 46 11.71 19.16 11.13
C GLN A 46 13.21 18.92 11.34
N THR A 47 13.63 18.69 12.58
CA THR A 47 15.04 18.40 12.92
C THR A 47 15.52 17.14 12.20
N CYS A 48 14.71 16.06 12.24
CA CYS A 48 14.98 14.81 11.52
C CYS A 48 15.21 15.04 10.01
N LEU A 49 14.33 15.82 9.37
CA LEU A 49 14.45 16.13 7.94
C LEU A 49 15.64 17.02 7.63
N ASP A 50 15.93 18.03 8.45
CA ASP A 50 17.06 18.94 8.25
C ASP A 50 18.41 18.22 8.37
N GLU A 51 18.56 17.34 9.35
CA GLU A 51 19.74 16.49 9.51
C GLU A 51 19.89 15.52 8.34
N THR A 52 18.77 14.97 7.86
CA THR A 52 18.75 14.08 6.69
C THR A 52 19.16 14.81 5.42
N LYS A 53 18.60 15.99 5.17
CA LYS A 53 18.95 16.86 4.03
C LYS A 53 20.43 17.20 4.06
N LYS A 54 20.95 17.64 5.20
CA LYS A 54 22.37 17.95 5.40
C LYS A 54 23.27 16.74 5.16
N ARG A 55 22.93 15.57 5.72
CA ARG A 55 23.75 14.35 5.62
C ARG A 55 23.82 13.80 4.19
N LEU A 56 22.73 13.88 3.45
CA LEU A 56 22.63 13.30 2.11
C LEU A 56 22.84 14.32 0.98
N GLY A 57 22.96 15.61 1.31
CA GLY A 57 23.05 16.68 0.32
C GLY A 57 21.80 16.75 -0.56
N ILE A 58 20.63 16.75 0.09
CA ILE A 58 19.31 16.89 -0.53
C ILE A 58 18.84 18.33 -0.30
N ASP A 59 18.41 18.99 -1.36
CA ASP A 59 17.97 20.38 -1.30
C ASP A 59 16.49 20.51 -0.90
N SER A 60 15.63 19.64 -1.43
CA SER A 60 14.19 19.67 -1.15
C SER A 60 13.51 18.32 -1.39
N PHE A 61 12.31 18.17 -0.83
CA PHE A 61 11.40 17.05 -1.11
C PHE A 61 10.23 17.55 -1.95
N THR A 62 9.83 16.81 -2.97
CA THR A 62 8.69 17.19 -3.82
C THR A 62 7.36 16.75 -3.24
N GLN A 63 7.36 15.62 -2.52
CA GLN A 63 6.15 15.03 -1.94
C GLN A 63 6.45 14.40 -0.58
N ILE A 64 5.47 14.49 0.32
CA ILE A 64 5.45 13.78 1.59
C ILE A 64 4.18 12.94 1.65
N ILE A 65 4.34 11.62 1.72
CA ILE A 65 3.27 10.64 1.89
C ILE A 65 3.18 10.28 3.36
N SER A 66 2.04 10.56 3.99
CA SER A 66 1.83 10.29 5.42
C SER A 66 0.35 10.13 5.77
N ASP A 67 0.09 9.85 7.04
CA ASP A 67 -1.22 10.02 7.63
C ASP A 67 -1.57 11.52 7.80
N GLU A 68 -2.79 11.79 8.28
CA GLU A 68 -3.32 13.14 8.49
C GLU A 68 -2.94 13.72 9.86
N ALA A 69 -1.82 13.30 10.45
CA ALA A 69 -1.32 13.89 11.69
C ALA A 69 -0.98 15.38 11.47
N LYS A 70 -1.43 16.23 12.40
CA LYS A 70 -1.22 17.68 12.33
C LYS A 70 0.26 18.08 12.19
N ALA A 71 1.17 17.32 12.81
CA ALA A 71 2.60 17.56 12.73
C ALA A 71 3.14 17.34 11.30
N LEU A 72 2.68 16.28 10.63
CA LEU A 72 3.10 15.91 9.27
C LEU A 72 2.48 16.81 8.21
N LEU A 73 1.21 17.20 8.38
CA LEU A 73 0.57 18.23 7.55
C LEU A 73 1.32 19.56 7.61
N LYS A 74 1.75 19.96 8.82
CA LYS A 74 2.58 21.15 8.99
C LYS A 74 3.96 20.96 8.35
N LEU A 75 4.58 19.80 8.54
CA LEU A 75 5.88 19.46 7.95
C LEU A 75 5.86 19.62 6.42
N ALA A 76 4.87 19.03 5.74
CA ALA A 76 4.73 19.15 4.29
C ALA A 76 4.56 20.59 3.83
N LYS A 77 3.77 21.39 4.57
CA LYS A 77 3.58 22.82 4.28
C LYS A 77 4.88 23.62 4.38
N GLU A 78 5.65 23.42 5.44
CA GLU A 78 6.90 24.18 5.70
C GLU A 78 8.03 23.74 4.75
N GLU A 79 8.06 22.46 4.35
CA GLU A 79 8.96 21.94 3.30
C GLU A 79 8.53 22.35 1.88
N ASN A 80 7.40 23.06 1.72
CA ASN A 80 6.78 23.38 0.44
C ASN A 80 6.61 22.12 -0.46
N ALA A 81 6.35 20.99 0.17
CA ALA A 81 6.17 19.70 -0.48
C ALA A 81 4.68 19.38 -0.60
N GLN A 82 4.29 18.68 -1.67
CA GLN A 82 2.92 18.18 -1.78
C GLN A 82 2.67 17.10 -0.72
N HIS A 83 1.70 17.35 0.16
CA HIS A 83 1.18 16.29 1.02
C HIS A 83 0.29 15.34 0.21
N ASN A 84 0.51 14.04 0.36
CA ASN A 84 -0.33 12.98 -0.19
C ASN A 84 -0.80 12.07 0.95
N THR A 85 -2.12 11.99 1.15
CA THR A 85 -2.72 11.14 2.17
C THR A 85 -2.54 9.66 1.86
N ASP A 86 -2.14 8.90 2.87
CA ASP A 86 -2.07 7.46 2.75
C ASP A 86 -3.45 6.78 2.63
N LEU A 87 -3.72 6.17 1.46
CA LEU A 87 -4.93 5.41 1.19
C LEU A 87 -5.11 4.22 2.14
N LEU A 88 -4.03 3.64 2.66
CA LEU A 88 -4.12 2.51 3.58
C LEU A 88 -4.88 2.91 4.85
N HIS A 89 -4.60 4.08 5.43
CA HIS A 89 -5.36 4.59 6.58
C HIS A 89 -6.84 4.85 6.27
N VAL A 90 -7.17 5.34 5.07
CA VAL A 90 -8.57 5.52 4.61
C VAL A 90 -9.30 4.17 4.60
N LEU A 91 -8.70 3.16 3.95
CA LEU A 91 -9.26 1.81 3.89
C LEU A 91 -9.33 1.13 5.26
N LEU A 92 -8.41 1.45 6.16
CA LEU A 92 -8.39 0.93 7.53
C LEU A 92 -9.54 1.52 8.35
N GLU A 93 -9.84 2.81 8.25
CA GLU A 93 -10.99 3.42 8.95
C GLU A 93 -12.32 2.83 8.48
N ILE A 94 -12.49 2.60 7.17
CA ILE A 94 -13.64 1.86 6.61
C ILE A 94 -13.70 0.44 7.18
N SER A 95 -12.56 -0.25 7.25
CA SER A 95 -12.48 -1.62 7.75
C SER A 95 -12.82 -1.74 9.24
N LYS A 96 -12.38 -0.78 10.07
CA LYS A 96 -12.75 -0.68 11.49
C LYS A 96 -14.26 -0.41 11.68
N ALA A 97 -14.91 0.21 10.70
CA ALA A 97 -16.34 0.47 10.72
C ALA A 97 -17.18 -0.78 10.42
N LEU A 98 -16.79 -1.62 9.45
CA LEU A 98 -17.70 -2.66 8.95
C LEU A 98 -17.14 -4.09 8.92
N SER A 99 -15.84 -4.28 8.68
CA SER A 99 -15.30 -5.62 8.33
C SER A 99 -15.60 -6.70 9.37
N VAL A 100 -15.33 -6.42 10.65
CA VAL A 100 -15.58 -7.40 11.74
C VAL A 100 -17.08 -7.61 11.98
N ARG A 101 -17.88 -6.55 11.85
CA ARG A 101 -19.33 -6.60 12.10
C ARG A 101 -20.03 -7.46 11.03
N LEU A 102 -19.71 -7.23 9.76
CA LEU A 102 -20.22 -8.02 8.64
C LEU A 102 -19.78 -9.49 8.74
N ALA A 103 -18.52 -9.75 9.10
CA ALA A 103 -18.03 -11.11 9.30
C ALA A 103 -18.78 -11.82 10.44
N SER A 104 -19.01 -11.13 11.56
CA SER A 104 -19.74 -11.66 12.70
C SER A 104 -21.20 -11.97 12.36
N GLN A 105 -21.91 -11.06 11.68
CA GLN A 105 -23.30 -11.29 11.27
C GLN A 105 -23.43 -12.43 10.25
N LYS A 106 -22.50 -12.51 9.28
CA LYS A 106 -22.45 -13.64 8.34
C LYS A 106 -22.29 -14.97 9.08
N TYR A 107 -21.40 -15.02 10.08
CA TYR A 107 -21.21 -16.22 10.90
C TYR A 107 -22.45 -16.58 11.73
N GLN A 108 -23.08 -15.58 12.37
CA GLN A 108 -24.29 -15.80 13.18
C GLN A 108 -25.46 -16.33 12.34
N THR A 109 -25.68 -15.75 11.15
CA THR A 109 -26.76 -16.20 10.26
C THR A 109 -26.49 -17.57 9.65
N GLN A 110 -25.23 -17.93 9.39
CA GLN A 110 -24.89 -19.31 9.00
C GLN A 110 -25.26 -20.30 10.10
N LYS A 111 -24.93 -19.98 11.35
CA LYS A 111 -25.26 -20.84 12.49
C LYS A 111 -26.77 -21.03 12.65
N LEU A 112 -27.55 -19.95 12.51
CA LEU A 112 -29.02 -20.02 12.54
C LEU A 112 -29.59 -20.86 11.39
N LEU A 113 -28.98 -20.78 10.20
CA LEU A 113 -29.32 -21.62 9.07
C LEU A 113 -29.06 -23.10 9.38
N ASP A 114 -27.87 -23.44 9.87
CA ASP A 114 -27.49 -24.82 10.24
C ASP A 114 -28.42 -25.39 11.34
N GLU A 115 -28.75 -24.57 12.34
CA GLU A 115 -29.69 -24.92 13.42
C GLU A 115 -31.11 -25.15 12.88
N ALA A 116 -31.58 -24.32 11.94
CA ALA A 116 -32.89 -24.47 11.31
C ALA A 116 -32.95 -25.74 10.43
N GLU A 117 -31.89 -26.05 9.69
CA GLU A 117 -31.79 -27.29 8.89
C GLU A 117 -31.82 -28.53 9.80
N SER A 118 -31.04 -28.53 10.88
CA SER A 118 -31.04 -29.62 11.87
C SER A 118 -32.41 -29.78 12.54
N ASN A 119 -33.08 -28.68 12.88
CA ASN A 119 -34.41 -28.72 13.48
C ASN A 119 -35.44 -29.30 12.51
N LEU A 120 -35.42 -28.89 11.24
CA LEU A 120 -36.33 -29.45 10.22
C LEU A 120 -36.13 -30.95 10.06
N ASP A 121 -34.89 -31.42 9.98
CA ASP A 121 -34.56 -32.85 9.89
C ASP A 121 -35.07 -33.62 11.11
N LYS A 122 -34.86 -33.09 12.33
CA LYS A 122 -35.41 -33.65 13.58
C LYS A 122 -36.94 -33.72 13.57
N LYS A 123 -37.63 -32.70 13.07
CA LYS A 123 -39.11 -32.70 12.98
C LYS A 123 -39.61 -33.72 11.95
N LYS A 124 -38.95 -33.85 10.80
CA LYS A 124 -39.28 -34.87 9.78
C LYS A 124 -39.10 -36.31 10.30
N LYS A 125 -38.06 -36.56 11.10
CA LYS A 125 -37.79 -37.88 11.68
C LYS A 125 -38.67 -38.25 12.88
N ASN A 126 -39.36 -37.29 13.51
CA ASN A 126 -40.16 -37.53 14.71
C ASN A 126 -41.63 -37.85 14.38
N ILE A 127 -41.94 -39.15 14.31
CA ILE A 127 -43.27 -39.68 13.91
C ILE A 127 -44.21 -39.87 15.13
N TYR A 128 -43.75 -39.59 16.36
CA TYR A 128 -44.48 -39.89 17.61
C TYR A 128 -45.66 -38.95 17.93
N SER A 129 -46.12 -38.12 16.98
CA SER A 129 -47.25 -37.19 17.16
C SER A 129 -48.36 -37.46 16.15
N SER A 130 -49.59 -37.06 16.47
CA SER A 130 -50.73 -37.12 15.54
C SER A 130 -50.35 -36.56 14.16
N PRO A 131 -50.78 -37.18 13.03
CA PRO A 131 -50.40 -36.76 11.68
C PRO A 131 -50.59 -35.26 11.41
N TYR A 132 -51.69 -34.69 11.91
CA TYR A 132 -51.99 -33.25 11.78
C TYR A 132 -50.98 -32.37 12.53
N GLN A 133 -50.59 -32.77 13.75
CA GLN A 133 -49.60 -32.03 14.54
C GLN A 133 -48.18 -32.18 13.98
N HIS A 134 -47.88 -33.34 13.40
CA HIS A 134 -46.62 -33.60 12.73
C HIS A 134 -46.46 -32.70 11.49
N GLU A 135 -47.48 -32.64 10.62
CA GLU A 135 -47.47 -31.80 9.42
C GLU A 135 -47.38 -30.30 9.76
N ALA A 136 -48.15 -29.83 10.76
CA ALA A 136 -48.09 -28.44 11.21
C ALA A 136 -46.70 -28.05 11.74
N ARG A 137 -46.02 -28.94 12.49
CA ARG A 137 -44.66 -28.70 13.01
C ARG A 137 -43.62 -28.64 11.89
N ILE A 138 -43.75 -29.47 10.86
CA ILE A 138 -42.89 -29.42 9.67
C ILE A 138 -43.07 -28.09 8.96
N LYS A 139 -44.32 -27.67 8.69
CA LYS A 139 -44.61 -26.38 8.03
C LYS A 139 -44.00 -25.18 8.77
N ILE A 140 -44.08 -25.16 10.10
CA ILE A 140 -43.44 -24.12 10.92
C ILE A 140 -41.90 -24.16 10.78
N ALA A 141 -41.30 -25.35 10.87
CA ALA A 141 -39.85 -25.51 10.72
C ALA A 141 -39.36 -25.13 9.31
N GLU A 142 -40.14 -25.43 8.26
CA GLU A 142 -39.86 -25.01 6.88
C GLU A 142 -39.91 -23.50 6.73
N LYS A 143 -40.87 -22.82 7.38
CA LYS A 143 -40.93 -21.35 7.40
C LYS A 143 -39.70 -20.75 8.08
N ILE A 144 -39.32 -21.26 9.26
CA ILE A 144 -38.10 -20.81 9.97
C ILE A 144 -36.86 -21.03 9.11
N LEU A 145 -36.76 -22.17 8.42
CA LEU A 145 -35.65 -22.43 7.51
C LEU A 145 -35.62 -21.45 6.34
N ALA A 146 -36.77 -21.13 5.74
CA ALA A 146 -36.86 -20.16 4.66
C ALA A 146 -36.42 -18.76 5.11
N GLU A 147 -36.85 -18.31 6.30
CA GLU A 147 -36.43 -17.05 6.91
C GLU A 147 -34.92 -17.02 7.22
N ALA A 148 -34.38 -18.11 7.78
CA ALA A 148 -32.94 -18.23 8.06
C ALA A 148 -32.09 -18.22 6.77
N LYS A 149 -32.54 -18.91 5.72
CA LYS A 149 -31.91 -18.90 4.38
C LYS A 149 -31.91 -17.49 3.79
N ALA A 150 -33.05 -16.80 3.80
CA ALA A 150 -33.16 -15.44 3.28
C ALA A 150 -32.24 -14.47 4.05
N SER A 151 -32.24 -14.56 5.39
CA SER A 151 -31.38 -13.75 6.25
C SER A 151 -29.89 -13.98 5.99
N HIS A 152 -29.48 -15.25 5.84
CA HIS A 152 -28.10 -15.58 5.52
C HIS A 152 -27.67 -15.07 4.15
N GLN A 153 -28.54 -15.21 3.13
CA GLN A 153 -28.27 -14.72 1.78
C GLN A 153 -28.09 -13.20 1.76
N ILE A 154 -28.95 -12.45 2.45
CA ILE A 154 -28.81 -10.98 2.60
C ILE A 154 -27.43 -10.62 3.17
N ASN A 155 -26.95 -11.35 4.16
CA ASN A 155 -25.63 -11.09 4.78
C ASN A 155 -24.45 -11.44 3.86
N ILE A 156 -24.59 -12.47 3.02
CA ILE A 156 -23.63 -12.76 1.94
C ILE A 156 -23.58 -11.58 0.97
N ASP A 157 -24.74 -11.12 0.50
CA ASP A 157 -24.85 -10.07 -0.51
C ASP A 157 -24.32 -8.74 0.02
N LEU A 158 -24.65 -8.37 1.26
CA LEU A 158 -24.09 -7.20 1.94
C LEU A 158 -22.56 -7.28 2.05
N SER A 159 -22.03 -8.44 2.44
CA SER A 159 -20.58 -8.65 2.52
C SER A 159 -19.90 -8.53 1.14
N CYS A 160 -20.54 -9.03 0.09
CA CYS A 160 -20.05 -8.92 -1.28
C CYS A 160 -20.07 -7.46 -1.76
N LYS A 161 -21.19 -6.76 -1.55
CA LYS A 161 -21.38 -5.35 -1.91
C LYS A 161 -20.35 -4.45 -1.21
N TYR A 162 -20.13 -4.66 0.08
CA TYR A 162 -19.09 -3.97 0.85
C TYR A 162 -17.69 -4.22 0.29
N LYS A 163 -17.32 -5.48 0.04
CA LYS A 163 -16.01 -5.83 -0.53
C LYS A 163 -15.81 -5.18 -1.89
N LYS A 164 -16.82 -5.20 -2.76
CA LYS A 164 -16.79 -4.56 -4.07
C LYS A 164 -16.55 -3.06 -3.95
N ALA A 165 -17.34 -2.34 -3.15
CA ALA A 165 -17.18 -0.90 -2.95
C ALA A 165 -15.80 -0.54 -2.37
N ARG A 166 -15.33 -1.29 -1.35
CA ARG A 166 -13.99 -1.09 -0.78
C ARG A 166 -12.87 -1.34 -1.80
N ASN A 167 -13.02 -2.36 -2.64
CA ASN A 167 -12.04 -2.65 -3.69
C ASN A 167 -12.06 -1.57 -4.78
N THR A 168 -13.23 -1.04 -5.13
CA THR A 168 -13.35 0.12 -6.04
C THR A 168 -12.56 1.31 -5.52
N ILE A 169 -12.68 1.66 -4.23
CA ILE A 169 -11.87 2.74 -3.61
C ILE A 169 -10.37 2.48 -3.77
N SER A 170 -9.93 1.23 -3.56
CA SER A 170 -8.52 0.87 -3.74
C SER A 170 -8.04 1.01 -5.19
N ASN A 171 -8.88 0.62 -6.15
CA ASN A 171 -8.51 0.48 -7.56
C ASN A 171 -8.78 1.75 -8.38
N SER A 172 -9.62 2.68 -7.90
CA SER A 172 -9.88 3.94 -8.60
C SER A 172 -8.78 4.97 -8.40
N LEU A 173 -7.98 4.86 -7.33
CA LEU A 173 -6.91 5.80 -7.01
C LEU A 173 -5.61 5.46 -7.75
N HIS A 174 -5.69 5.46 -9.08
CA HIS A 174 -4.58 5.28 -9.99
C HIS A 174 -4.65 6.34 -11.10
N PRO A 175 -3.51 6.82 -11.61
CA PRO A 175 -3.50 7.79 -12.71
C PRO A 175 -3.91 7.17 -14.06
N TYR A 176 -3.90 5.85 -14.14
CA TYR A 176 -4.34 5.05 -15.27
C TYR A 176 -5.31 3.98 -14.79
N ASP A 177 -6.32 3.71 -15.60
CA ASP A 177 -7.32 2.69 -15.32
C ASP A 177 -6.68 1.31 -15.44
N ILE A 178 -6.83 0.47 -14.41
CA ILE A 178 -6.12 -0.81 -14.32
C ILE A 178 -6.78 -1.95 -15.11
N GLU A 179 -7.89 -1.64 -15.78
CA GLU A 179 -8.60 -2.56 -16.67
C GLU A 179 -8.32 -2.22 -18.14
N SER A 180 -8.28 -0.94 -18.50
CA SER A 180 -8.14 -0.47 -19.88
C SER A 180 -6.81 0.20 -20.22
N GLY A 181 -6.04 0.66 -19.23
CA GLY A 181 -4.80 1.41 -19.44
C GLY A 181 -4.98 2.89 -19.78
N HIS A 182 -6.22 3.36 -19.91
CA HIS A 182 -6.48 4.77 -20.23
C HIS A 182 -6.13 5.70 -19.08
N VAL A 183 -5.76 6.93 -19.42
CA VAL A 183 -5.56 8.02 -18.46
C VAL A 183 -6.87 8.29 -17.73
N VAL A 184 -6.82 8.33 -16.40
CA VAL A 184 -7.99 8.61 -15.56
C VAL A 184 -8.00 10.07 -15.17
N THR A 185 -9.16 10.72 -15.28
CA THR A 185 -9.32 12.12 -14.88
C THR A 185 -9.66 12.25 -13.39
N ARG A 186 -9.48 13.44 -12.83
CA ARG A 186 -9.92 13.75 -11.46
C ARG A 186 -11.41 13.45 -11.27
N ALA A 187 -12.24 13.75 -12.26
CA ALA A 187 -13.69 13.55 -12.21
C ALA A 187 -14.07 12.07 -12.17
N ASP A 188 -13.36 11.23 -12.93
CA ASP A 188 -13.58 9.77 -12.92
C ASP A 188 -13.28 9.17 -11.55
N VAL A 189 -12.15 9.55 -10.95
CA VAL A 189 -11.77 9.11 -9.59
C VAL A 189 -12.78 9.62 -8.56
N GLU A 190 -13.18 10.89 -8.65
CA GLU A 190 -14.13 11.49 -7.71
C GLU A 190 -15.46 10.75 -7.71
N LYS A 191 -16.02 10.49 -8.90
CA LYS A 191 -17.25 9.74 -9.05
C LYS A 191 -17.12 8.34 -8.46
N ALA A 192 -16.07 7.60 -8.81
CA ALA A 192 -15.87 6.24 -8.32
C ALA A 192 -15.71 6.18 -6.78
N LEU A 193 -15.04 7.16 -6.18
CA LEU A 193 -14.92 7.27 -4.72
C LEU A 193 -16.27 7.59 -4.07
N ARG A 194 -16.98 8.61 -4.54
CA ARG A 194 -18.28 9.02 -3.97
C ARG A 194 -19.31 7.90 -4.05
N ASP A 195 -19.48 7.28 -5.22
CA ASP A 195 -20.39 6.15 -5.41
C ASP A 195 -20.08 4.99 -4.44
N SER A 196 -18.79 4.74 -4.20
CA SER A 196 -18.34 3.70 -3.27
C SER A 196 -18.62 4.06 -1.81
N PHE A 197 -18.41 5.32 -1.43
CA PHE A 197 -18.73 5.82 -0.09
C PHE A 197 -20.23 5.83 0.19
N ASP A 198 -21.07 6.18 -0.79
CA ASP A 198 -22.53 6.10 -0.66
C ASP A 198 -22.97 4.67 -0.36
N ILE A 199 -22.47 3.69 -1.12
CA ILE A 199 -22.73 2.27 -0.86
C ILE A 199 -22.31 1.86 0.56
N ILE A 200 -21.13 2.30 1.00
CA ILE A 200 -20.58 1.95 2.32
C ILE A 200 -21.38 2.63 3.45
N ASN A 201 -21.80 3.89 3.27
CA ASN A 201 -22.64 4.63 4.19
C ASN A 201 -24.01 3.94 4.35
N GLU A 202 -24.64 3.53 3.25
CA GLU A 202 -25.91 2.77 3.31
C GLU A 202 -25.76 1.46 4.09
N ILE A 203 -24.69 0.69 3.84
CA ILE A 203 -24.40 -0.53 4.58
C ILE A 203 -24.16 -0.24 6.07
N ALA A 204 -23.64 0.93 6.41
CA ALA A 204 -23.28 1.29 7.77
C ALA A 204 -24.42 1.79 8.66
N LYS A 205 -25.52 2.28 8.07
CA LYS A 205 -26.67 2.82 8.83
C LYS A 205 -27.14 1.91 9.97
N PRO A 206 -27.31 0.58 9.79
CA PRO A 206 -27.80 -0.30 10.86
C PRO A 206 -26.79 -0.50 12.00
N TYR A 207 -25.52 -0.14 11.82
CA TYR A 207 -24.46 -0.33 12.81
C TYR A 207 -24.24 0.90 13.71
N GLY A 208 -25.09 1.92 13.56
CA GLY A 208 -25.16 3.09 14.42
C GLY A 208 -24.09 4.16 14.15
N GLU A 209 -24.20 5.26 14.90
CA GLU A 209 -23.41 6.47 14.68
C GLU A 209 -21.90 6.26 14.70
N LYS A 210 -21.40 5.32 15.52
CA LYS A 210 -19.95 5.07 15.63
C LYS A 210 -19.37 4.54 14.32
N ALA A 211 -20.12 3.72 13.57
CA ALA A 211 -19.71 3.24 12.27
C ALA A 211 -19.75 4.37 11.23
N LEU A 212 -20.84 5.13 11.21
CA LEU A 212 -21.02 6.28 10.32
C LEU A 212 -19.92 7.34 10.54
N LYS A 213 -19.60 7.69 11.78
CA LYS A 213 -18.52 8.64 12.11
C LYS A 213 -17.16 8.22 11.56
N ARG A 214 -16.84 6.91 11.55
CA ARG A 214 -15.58 6.40 10.97
C ARG A 214 -15.58 6.52 9.45
N ILE A 215 -16.70 6.20 8.80
CA ILE A 215 -16.83 6.30 7.35
C ILE A 215 -16.77 7.76 6.92
N SER A 216 -17.51 8.67 7.58
CA SER A 216 -17.44 10.10 7.30
C SER A 216 -16.04 10.68 7.52
N LYS A 217 -15.26 10.15 8.48
CA LYS A 217 -13.85 10.55 8.65
C LYS A 217 -13.02 10.18 7.42
N ALA A 218 -13.19 8.98 6.87
CA ALA A 218 -12.50 8.53 5.68
C ALA A 218 -12.98 9.28 4.42
N GLU A 219 -14.29 9.52 4.30
CA GLU A 219 -14.92 10.20 3.16
C GLU A 219 -14.47 11.66 3.04
N LYS A 220 -14.24 12.34 4.17
CA LYS A 220 -13.70 13.71 4.19
C LYS A 220 -12.32 13.85 3.52
N LEU A 221 -11.60 12.75 3.31
CA LEU A 221 -10.29 12.74 2.68
C LEU A 221 -10.36 12.63 1.15
N ILE A 222 -11.55 12.47 0.56
CA ILE A 222 -11.73 12.44 -0.91
C ILE A 222 -11.01 13.61 -1.59
N PRO A 223 -11.17 14.89 -1.18
CA PRO A 223 -10.50 16.00 -1.85
C PRO A 223 -8.97 15.85 -1.89
N VAL A 224 -8.36 15.39 -0.80
CA VAL A 224 -6.90 15.22 -0.70
C VAL A 224 -6.42 14.05 -1.57
N LEU A 225 -7.18 12.95 -1.63
CA LEU A 225 -6.91 11.83 -2.55
C LEU A 225 -6.97 12.28 -4.02
N LEU A 226 -7.93 13.15 -4.36
CA LEU A 226 -8.06 13.68 -5.72
C LEU A 226 -6.93 14.64 -6.08
N ASP A 227 -6.44 15.41 -5.12
CA ASP A 227 -5.29 16.31 -5.32
C ASP A 227 -4.02 15.54 -5.69
N MET A 228 -3.84 14.32 -5.16
CA MET A 228 -2.73 13.44 -5.56
C MET A 228 -2.76 13.09 -7.05
N ILE A 229 -3.95 12.83 -7.62
CA ILE A 229 -4.11 12.54 -9.07
C ILE A 229 -3.80 13.78 -9.91
N SER A 230 -4.36 14.94 -9.52
CA SER A 230 -4.10 16.20 -10.22
C SER A 230 -2.63 16.61 -10.14
N HIS A 231 -2.00 16.40 -8.99
CA HIS A 231 -0.58 16.66 -8.79
C HIS A 231 0.29 15.76 -9.66
N TYR A 232 -0.01 14.45 -9.69
CA TYR A 232 0.71 13.52 -10.56
C TYR A 232 0.69 13.95 -12.02
N HIS A 233 -0.50 14.23 -12.58
CA HIS A 233 -0.63 14.61 -13.99
C HIS A 233 0.14 15.89 -14.31
N ARG A 234 0.06 16.90 -13.43
CA ARG A 234 0.84 18.13 -13.57
C ARG A 234 2.34 17.83 -13.55
N HIS A 235 2.79 17.03 -12.59
CA HIS A 235 4.19 16.72 -12.41
C HIS A 235 4.78 15.88 -13.55
N SER A 236 4.03 14.89 -14.04
CA SER A 236 4.41 14.12 -15.22
C SER A 236 4.53 15.01 -16.45
N ASN A 237 3.63 15.99 -16.60
CA ASN A 237 3.73 16.95 -17.70
C ASN A 237 4.99 17.80 -17.60
N GLU A 238 5.31 18.33 -16.42
CA GLU A 238 6.55 19.09 -16.20
C GLU A 238 7.82 18.27 -16.51
N ILE A 239 7.83 16.97 -16.20
CA ILE A 239 8.96 16.08 -16.52
C ILE A 239 9.10 15.93 -18.04
N LEU A 240 7.98 15.70 -18.74
CA LEU A 240 7.97 15.52 -20.19
C LEU A 240 8.32 16.81 -20.94
N GLU A 241 7.84 17.96 -20.48
CA GLU A 241 8.16 19.28 -21.03
C GLU A 241 9.65 19.60 -20.90
N LYS A 242 10.27 19.28 -19.75
CA LYS A 242 11.72 19.46 -19.56
C LYS A 242 12.57 18.54 -20.43
N ALA A 243 12.02 17.40 -20.85
CA ALA A 243 12.72 16.44 -21.69
C ALA A 243 12.69 16.78 -23.19
N ASP A 244 11.92 17.81 -23.57
CA ASP A 244 11.82 18.39 -24.92
C ASP A 244 11.40 17.38 -26.01
N TYR A 245 10.41 16.53 -25.69
CA TYR A 245 9.79 15.63 -26.67
C TYR A 245 8.81 16.37 -27.58
N SER A 246 8.64 15.88 -28.81
CA SER A 246 7.61 16.43 -29.71
C SER A 246 6.20 16.23 -29.14
N LYS A 247 5.21 16.98 -29.64
CA LYS A 247 3.81 16.83 -29.19
C LYS A 247 3.29 15.41 -29.40
N ALA A 248 3.63 14.77 -30.52
CA ALA A 248 3.23 13.41 -30.84
C ALA A 248 3.95 12.37 -29.95
N GLN A 249 5.26 12.53 -29.71
CA GLN A 249 6.01 11.70 -28.75
C GLN A 249 5.45 11.82 -27.33
N THR A 250 5.12 13.04 -26.90
CA THR A 250 4.50 13.31 -25.60
C THR A 250 3.14 12.63 -25.48
N LEU A 251 2.35 12.60 -26.56
CA LEU A 251 1.07 11.90 -26.58
C LEU A 251 1.28 10.39 -26.40
N ILE A 252 2.17 9.78 -27.19
CA ILE A 252 2.53 8.35 -27.10
C ILE A 252 3.04 8.00 -25.70
N LEU A 253 3.89 8.84 -25.11
CA LEU A 253 4.37 8.66 -23.74
C LEU A 253 3.22 8.60 -22.75
N LYS A 254 2.27 9.54 -22.83
CA LYS A 254 1.15 9.64 -21.87
C LYS A 254 0.08 8.58 -22.06
N THR A 255 -0.21 8.17 -23.29
CA THR A 255 -1.34 7.28 -23.60
C THR A 255 -0.95 5.83 -23.81
N ILE A 256 0.34 5.53 -24.03
CA ILE A 256 0.82 4.17 -24.30
C ILE A 256 1.93 3.77 -23.33
N ILE A 257 3.09 4.44 -23.40
CA ILE A 257 4.31 3.97 -22.71
C ILE A 257 4.17 4.06 -21.19
N MET A 258 3.82 5.23 -20.66
CA MET A 258 3.68 5.43 -19.21
C MET A 258 2.59 4.52 -18.61
N PRO A 259 1.37 4.41 -19.18
CA PRO A 259 0.39 3.46 -18.67
C PRO A 259 0.89 2.01 -18.69
N ALA A 260 1.54 1.57 -19.77
CA ALA A 260 2.07 0.21 -19.86
C ALA A 260 3.12 -0.08 -18.78
N LEU A 261 4.13 0.79 -18.65
CA LEU A 261 5.16 0.66 -17.60
C LEU A 261 4.56 0.74 -16.19
N TYR A 262 3.49 1.53 -16.01
CA TYR A 262 2.77 1.61 -14.75
C TYR A 262 2.02 0.31 -14.43
N MET A 263 1.42 -0.36 -15.42
CA MET A 263 0.80 -1.68 -15.23
C MET A 263 1.81 -2.72 -14.76
N LEU A 264 3.02 -2.75 -15.33
CA LEU A 264 4.10 -3.62 -14.84
C LEU A 264 4.49 -3.29 -13.39
N THR A 265 4.47 -2.01 -13.03
CA THR A 265 4.76 -1.57 -11.66
C THR A 265 3.69 -2.04 -10.67
N ILE A 266 2.41 -2.02 -11.06
CA ILE A 266 1.31 -2.57 -10.25
C ILE A 266 1.36 -4.09 -10.21
N ALA A 267 1.64 -4.76 -11.33
CA ALA A 267 1.69 -6.22 -11.42
C ALA A 267 2.62 -6.79 -10.34
N ARG A 268 3.83 -6.24 -10.19
CA ARG A 268 4.79 -6.64 -9.14
C ARG A 268 4.26 -6.54 -7.71
N LYS A 269 3.22 -5.73 -7.47
CA LYS A 269 2.58 -5.54 -6.16
C LYS A 269 1.34 -6.43 -5.96
N LYS A 270 0.87 -7.15 -6.98
CA LYS A 270 -0.29 -8.05 -6.90
C LYS A 270 0.07 -9.40 -6.28
N ARG A 271 -0.87 -9.94 -5.50
CA ARG A 271 -0.68 -11.18 -4.75
C ARG A 271 -0.89 -12.43 -5.60
N THR A 272 -1.88 -12.43 -6.48
CA THR A 272 -2.24 -13.61 -7.26
C THR A 272 -1.48 -13.65 -8.59
N PRO A 273 -1.06 -14.84 -9.07
CA PRO A 273 -0.48 -14.98 -10.39
C PRO A 273 -1.40 -14.48 -11.52
N ASP A 274 -2.71 -14.71 -11.40
CA ASP A 274 -3.68 -14.32 -12.43
C ASP A 274 -3.80 -12.80 -12.56
N GLU A 275 -3.84 -12.06 -11.45
CA GLU A 275 -3.87 -10.58 -11.51
C GLU A 275 -2.55 -10.02 -12.05
N ARG A 276 -1.41 -10.67 -11.74
CA ARG A 276 -0.10 -10.29 -12.27
C ARG A 276 -0.07 -10.44 -13.78
N LYS A 277 -0.41 -11.64 -14.26
CA LYS A 277 -0.45 -11.97 -15.68
C LYS A 277 -1.41 -11.05 -16.43
N ARG A 278 -2.61 -10.78 -15.89
CA ARG A 278 -3.57 -9.86 -16.51
C ARG A 278 -2.99 -8.47 -16.75
N LEU A 279 -2.26 -7.91 -15.78
CA LEU A 279 -1.65 -6.58 -15.90
C LEU A 279 -0.42 -6.58 -16.82
N GLU A 280 0.34 -7.67 -16.83
CA GLU A 280 1.45 -7.89 -17.78
C GLU A 280 0.92 -7.99 -19.22
N ASP A 281 -0.16 -8.74 -19.43
CA ASP A 281 -0.85 -8.85 -20.72
C ASP A 281 -1.39 -7.49 -21.17
N LEU A 282 -2.04 -6.72 -20.27
CA LEU A 282 -2.50 -5.36 -20.57
C LEU A 282 -1.33 -4.44 -20.95
N SER A 283 -0.22 -4.50 -20.22
CA SER A 283 1.00 -3.76 -20.58
C SER A 283 1.47 -4.13 -21.98
N ASN A 284 1.52 -5.42 -22.31
CA ASN A 284 1.95 -5.88 -23.64
C ASN A 284 0.99 -5.40 -24.73
N THR A 285 -0.33 -5.44 -24.49
CA THR A 285 -1.35 -4.94 -25.42
C THR A 285 -1.20 -3.45 -25.70
N LEU A 286 -0.99 -2.64 -24.67
CA LEU A 286 -0.72 -1.21 -24.83
C LEU A 286 0.55 -1.00 -25.64
N MET A 287 1.62 -1.70 -25.24
CA MET A 287 2.90 -1.60 -25.90
C MET A 287 2.77 -1.89 -27.39
N MET A 288 2.19 -3.02 -27.81
CA MET A 288 2.07 -3.40 -29.24
C MET A 288 1.62 -2.30 -30.21
N GLN A 289 0.90 -1.27 -29.75
CA GLN A 289 0.52 -0.10 -30.57
C GLN A 289 1.72 0.72 -31.10
N ILE A 290 2.91 0.56 -30.52
CA ILE A 290 4.14 1.22 -30.98
C ILE A 290 5.21 0.23 -31.46
N TRP A 291 4.83 -1.02 -31.76
CA TRP A 291 5.69 -2.02 -32.41
C TRP A 291 4.99 -2.59 -33.65
N GLY A 292 5.77 -3.10 -34.61
CA GLY A 292 5.26 -3.75 -35.80
C GLY A 292 5.20 -2.85 -37.05
N GLU A 293 4.41 -3.26 -38.04
CA GLU A 293 4.30 -2.59 -39.34
C GLU A 293 3.61 -1.21 -39.24
N ASP A 294 2.72 -1.03 -38.26
CA ASP A 294 2.00 0.21 -37.99
C ASP A 294 2.69 1.08 -36.92
N MET A 295 4.00 0.90 -36.70
CA MET A 295 4.75 1.70 -35.72
C MET A 295 4.67 3.20 -36.06
N PRO A 296 4.32 4.07 -35.09
CA PRO A 296 4.32 5.51 -35.32
C PRO A 296 5.69 6.01 -35.76
N GLU A 297 5.72 6.88 -36.77
CA GLU A 297 6.96 7.43 -37.34
C GLU A 297 7.82 8.10 -36.25
N GLU A 298 7.18 8.73 -35.26
CA GLU A 298 7.84 9.39 -34.14
C GLU A 298 8.61 8.46 -33.20
N ILE A 299 8.30 7.16 -33.25
CA ILE A 299 9.04 6.09 -32.56
C ILE A 299 10.02 5.43 -33.52
N ALA A 300 9.61 5.17 -34.77
CA ALA A 300 10.44 4.52 -35.77
C ALA A 300 11.73 5.30 -36.10
N LEU A 301 11.70 6.63 -36.00
CA LEU A 301 12.84 7.51 -36.25
C LEU A 301 13.82 7.61 -35.06
N LEU A 302 13.51 7.05 -33.90
CA LEU A 302 14.37 7.13 -32.72
C LEU A 302 15.55 6.14 -32.82
N THR A 303 16.73 6.58 -32.40
CA THR A 303 17.83 5.66 -32.10
C THR A 303 17.52 4.85 -30.85
N ALA A 304 18.19 3.70 -30.67
CA ALA A 304 18.08 2.90 -29.46
C ALA A 304 18.36 3.72 -28.19
N GLU A 305 19.36 4.60 -28.20
CA GLU A 305 19.69 5.46 -27.06
C GLU A 305 18.60 6.49 -26.77
N GLN A 306 17.98 7.07 -27.81
CA GLN A 306 16.88 8.01 -27.64
C GLN A 306 15.64 7.32 -27.09
N PHE A 307 15.35 6.11 -27.56
CA PHE A 307 14.26 5.29 -27.04
C PHE A 307 14.50 4.88 -25.58
N ASP A 308 15.71 4.44 -25.23
CA ASP A 308 16.08 4.12 -23.85
C ASP A 308 15.94 5.34 -22.93
N LYS A 309 16.35 6.52 -23.41
CA LYS A 309 16.12 7.79 -22.69
C LYS A 309 14.62 8.05 -22.50
N MET A 310 13.81 7.80 -23.53
CA MET A 310 12.35 7.94 -23.45
C MET A 310 11.72 6.99 -22.42
N ILE A 311 12.11 5.72 -22.43
CA ILE A 311 11.67 4.73 -21.43
C ILE A 311 12.12 5.13 -20.03
N LYS A 312 13.34 5.64 -19.87
CA LYS A 312 13.84 6.11 -18.58
C LYS A 312 13.03 7.31 -18.07
N THR A 313 12.77 8.30 -18.90
CA THR A 313 11.94 9.47 -18.51
C THR A 313 10.52 9.04 -18.12
N ALA A 314 9.91 8.13 -18.88
CA ALA A 314 8.59 7.58 -18.55
C ALA A 314 8.62 6.83 -17.20
N THR A 315 9.65 6.02 -16.98
CA THR A 315 9.87 5.27 -15.73
C THR A 315 10.02 6.20 -14.53
N ASP A 316 10.85 7.24 -14.67
CA ASP A 316 11.07 8.23 -13.61
C ASP A 316 9.77 8.99 -13.29
N ALA A 317 8.95 9.30 -14.30
CA ALA A 317 7.65 9.98 -14.11
C ALA A 317 6.63 9.10 -13.36
N ILE A 318 6.47 7.82 -13.75
CA ILE A 318 5.47 6.94 -13.12
C ILE A 318 5.84 6.54 -11.68
N GLN A 319 7.14 6.47 -11.36
CA GLN A 319 7.61 6.02 -10.04
C GLN A 319 7.32 7.03 -8.92
N LEU A 320 7.07 8.29 -9.27
CA LEU A 320 6.68 9.33 -8.32
C LEU A 320 5.25 9.16 -7.80
N PHE A 321 4.40 8.38 -8.48
CA PHE A 321 3.05 8.14 -8.00
C PHE A 321 3.03 7.14 -6.84
N GLN A 322 2.70 7.62 -5.65
CA GLN A 322 2.67 6.81 -4.43
C GLN A 322 1.34 6.99 -3.71
N ARG A 323 0.47 5.99 -3.85
CA ARG A 323 -0.89 6.02 -3.27
C ARG A 323 -0.95 5.71 -1.77
N SER A 324 0.13 5.22 -1.18
CA SER A 324 0.15 4.74 0.20
C SER A 324 1.55 4.66 0.77
N SER A 325 1.68 4.77 2.09
CA SER A 325 2.93 4.62 2.86
C SER A 325 3.23 3.16 3.25
N SER A 326 2.60 2.18 2.60
CA SER A 326 2.63 0.77 3.02
C SER A 326 4.03 0.14 3.12
N ALA A 327 5.02 0.66 2.40
CA ALA A 327 6.40 0.21 2.51
C ALA A 327 7.04 0.62 3.85
N VAL A 328 6.70 1.81 4.37
CA VAL A 328 7.13 2.26 5.70
C VAL A 328 6.40 1.46 6.77
N GLU A 329 5.10 1.23 6.63
CA GLU A 329 4.34 0.35 7.54
C GLU A 329 4.93 -1.08 7.61
N GLY A 330 5.36 -1.63 6.48
CA GLY A 330 6.08 -2.90 6.43
C GLY A 330 7.41 -2.87 7.19
N ARG A 331 8.15 -1.76 7.09
CA ARG A 331 9.37 -1.55 7.88
C ARG A 331 9.05 -1.42 9.37
N ASN A 332 8.02 -0.66 9.73
CA ASN A 332 7.57 -0.47 11.10
C ASN A 332 7.18 -1.80 11.75
N ALA A 333 6.49 -2.68 11.02
CA ALA A 333 6.20 -4.04 11.45
C ALA A 333 7.48 -4.88 11.68
N GLN A 334 8.49 -4.75 10.81
CA GLN A 334 9.78 -5.42 10.99
C GLN A 334 10.51 -4.93 12.25
N LEU A 335 10.51 -3.62 12.51
CA LEU A 335 11.12 -3.04 13.71
C LEU A 335 10.42 -3.55 14.97
N ASN A 336 9.09 -3.58 14.97
CA ASN A 336 8.30 -4.13 16.08
C ASN A 336 8.64 -5.61 16.34
N LEU A 337 8.80 -6.42 15.29
CA LEU A 337 9.22 -7.82 15.42
C LEU A 337 10.65 -7.95 15.98
N GLN A 338 11.60 -7.16 15.48
CA GLN A 338 12.97 -7.16 16.01
C GLN A 338 13.01 -6.76 17.48
N GLN A 339 12.16 -5.80 17.86
CA GLN A 339 12.05 -5.35 19.23
C GLN A 339 11.47 -6.45 20.13
N HIS A 340 10.38 -7.10 19.72
CA HIS A 340 9.81 -8.24 20.43
C HIS A 340 10.86 -9.34 20.68
N CYS A 341 11.66 -9.68 19.67
CA CYS A 341 12.69 -10.72 19.79
C CYS A 341 13.91 -10.30 20.64
N ARG A 342 14.20 -9.01 20.77
CA ARG A 342 15.45 -8.51 21.39
C ARG A 342 15.24 -7.73 22.68
N HIS A 343 14.00 -7.56 23.13
CA HIS A 343 13.51 -6.78 24.28
C HIS A 343 13.83 -5.27 24.27
N LYS A 344 14.98 -4.84 23.71
CA LYS A 344 15.34 -3.43 23.54
C LYS A 344 16.06 -3.16 22.22
N LEU A 345 15.60 -2.13 21.52
CA LEU A 345 16.11 -1.64 20.24
C LEU A 345 16.88 -0.34 20.49
N SER A 346 18.12 -0.46 20.95
CA SER A 346 19.01 0.70 21.11
C SER A 346 19.38 1.34 19.76
N ASP A 347 19.79 2.60 19.75
CA ASP A 347 20.27 3.32 18.55
C ASP A 347 21.28 2.53 17.73
N ARG A 348 22.25 1.88 18.39
CA ARG A 348 23.24 1.02 17.71
C ARG A 348 22.60 -0.14 16.93
N LYS A 349 21.55 -0.75 17.47
CA LYS A 349 20.85 -1.87 16.83
C LYS A 349 19.96 -1.35 15.71
N LEU A 350 19.29 -0.22 15.93
CA LEU A 350 18.49 0.46 14.93
C LEU A 350 19.35 0.78 13.70
N ALA A 351 20.47 1.50 13.91
CA ALA A 351 21.44 1.82 12.86
C ALA A 351 21.94 0.58 12.10
N ALA A 352 22.21 -0.53 12.81
CA ALA A 352 22.60 -1.78 12.16
C ALA A 352 21.49 -2.37 11.27
N LEU A 353 20.23 -2.30 11.71
CA LEU A 353 19.08 -2.73 10.90
C LEU A 353 18.84 -1.78 9.73
N THR A 354 19.05 -0.47 9.88
CA THR A 354 18.96 0.52 8.80
C THR A 354 20.00 0.22 7.71
N VAL A 355 21.25 -0.02 8.12
CA VAL A 355 22.34 -0.38 7.21
C VAL A 355 22.06 -1.70 6.50
N HIS A 356 21.58 -2.71 7.23
CA HIS A 356 21.18 -3.98 6.63
C HIS A 356 20.07 -3.81 5.58
N HIS A 357 19.05 -2.99 5.88
CA HIS A 357 17.99 -2.69 4.91
C HIS A 357 18.54 -1.98 3.66
N ASN A 358 19.32 -0.92 3.85
CA ASN A 358 19.79 -0.07 2.75
C ASN A 358 20.82 -0.77 1.85
N PHE A 359 21.74 -1.56 2.42
CA PHE A 359 22.93 -2.04 1.73
C PHE A 359 23.05 -3.57 1.61
N PHE A 360 22.20 -4.36 2.28
CA PHE A 360 22.25 -5.83 2.20
C PHE A 360 21.03 -6.43 1.51
N LEU A 361 19.82 -6.00 1.88
CA LEU A 361 18.60 -6.55 1.31
C LEU A 361 18.49 -6.22 -0.19
N LYS A 362 18.15 -7.25 -0.98
CA LYS A 362 18.01 -7.17 -2.44
C LYS A 362 16.57 -7.44 -2.85
N ARG A 363 16.12 -6.75 -3.90
CA ARG A 363 14.91 -7.11 -4.64
C ARG A 363 15.19 -8.32 -5.55
N GLU A 364 14.15 -8.81 -6.22
CA GLU A 364 14.26 -9.90 -7.21
C GLU A 364 15.22 -9.56 -8.36
N ASP A 365 15.34 -8.28 -8.71
CA ASP A 365 16.30 -7.75 -9.70
C ASP A 365 17.75 -7.68 -9.18
N GLY A 366 18.01 -8.10 -7.94
CA GLY A 366 19.32 -8.09 -7.31
C GLY A 366 19.80 -6.73 -6.79
N SER A 367 19.02 -5.65 -6.96
CA SER A 367 19.38 -4.30 -6.52
C SER A 367 19.09 -4.06 -5.04
N THR A 368 19.99 -3.35 -4.34
CA THR A 368 19.76 -2.84 -2.98
C THR A 368 19.03 -1.49 -3.02
N ALA A 369 18.48 -1.06 -1.89
CA ALA A 369 17.86 0.27 -1.80
C ALA A 369 18.89 1.37 -2.06
N ALA A 370 20.12 1.23 -1.55
CA ALA A 370 21.21 2.15 -1.83
C ALA A 370 21.54 2.20 -3.33
N MET A 371 21.64 1.05 -4.01
CA MET A 371 21.91 1.04 -5.46
C MET A 371 20.87 1.84 -6.25
N ARG A 372 19.59 1.71 -5.91
CA ARG A 372 18.50 2.46 -6.56
C ARG A 372 18.51 3.94 -6.16
N PHE A 373 18.86 4.25 -4.92
CA PHE A 373 18.88 5.62 -4.43
C PHE A 373 20.04 6.43 -5.05
N PHE A 374 21.26 5.89 -4.98
CA PHE A 374 22.48 6.54 -5.46
C PHE A 374 22.72 6.35 -6.97
N GLY A 375 22.03 5.41 -7.62
CA GLY A 375 22.23 5.10 -9.04
C GLY A 375 23.56 4.40 -9.34
N SER A 376 24.27 3.93 -8.32
CA SER A 376 25.59 3.30 -8.44
C SER A 376 25.70 2.07 -7.56
N LYS A 377 26.58 1.14 -7.94
CA LYS A 377 26.95 0.02 -7.07
C LYS A 377 27.71 0.54 -5.85
N HIS A 378 27.58 -0.17 -4.73
CA HIS A 378 28.37 0.06 -3.53
C HIS A 378 29.16 -1.22 -3.17
N PRO A 379 30.22 -1.12 -2.36
CA PRO A 379 30.95 -2.29 -1.88
C PRO A 379 30.04 -3.32 -1.19
N CYS A 380 30.38 -4.60 -1.31
CA CYS A 380 29.69 -5.66 -0.60
C CYS A 380 29.84 -5.45 0.91
N ILE A 381 28.71 -5.31 1.62
CA ILE A 381 28.72 -5.06 3.06
C ILE A 381 29.39 -6.19 3.85
N PHE A 382 29.26 -7.44 3.40
CA PHE A 382 29.90 -8.58 4.06
C PHE A 382 31.43 -8.49 3.96
N GLU A 383 31.96 -8.17 2.78
CA GLU A 383 33.40 -7.98 2.60
C GLU A 383 33.90 -6.75 3.37
N PHE A 384 33.14 -5.66 3.38
CA PHE A 384 33.44 -4.51 4.21
C PHE A 384 33.51 -4.88 5.70
N LEU A 385 32.53 -5.61 6.22
CA LEU A 385 32.52 -6.06 7.62
C LEU A 385 33.68 -7.01 7.92
N LYS A 386 34.01 -7.94 7.02
CA LYS A 386 35.15 -8.86 7.17
C LYS A 386 36.47 -8.12 7.33
N GLN A 387 36.65 -7.02 6.62
CA GLN A 387 37.86 -6.18 6.69
C GLN A 387 37.90 -5.29 7.94
N ASN A 388 36.74 -4.93 8.49
CA ASN A 388 36.61 -3.92 9.55
C ASN A 388 36.20 -4.49 10.91
N ILE A 389 35.88 -5.78 11.03
CA ILE A 389 35.55 -6.40 12.30
C ILE A 389 36.84 -6.65 13.11
N SER A 390 36.89 -6.12 14.33
CA SER A 390 37.95 -6.47 15.29
C SER A 390 37.94 -7.99 15.55
N LYS A 391 39.08 -8.58 15.92
CA LYS A 391 39.17 -9.99 16.32
C LYS A 391 38.02 -10.35 17.27
N VAL A 392 37.12 -11.22 16.81
CA VAL A 392 35.99 -11.69 17.63
C VAL A 392 36.56 -12.39 18.86
N GLY A 393 36.11 -11.99 20.04
CA GLY A 393 36.57 -12.58 21.30
C GLY A 393 36.43 -14.10 21.27
N ARG A 394 37.49 -14.83 21.62
CA ARG A 394 37.44 -16.29 21.69
C ARG A 394 36.40 -16.71 22.73
N PRO A 395 35.69 -17.83 22.52
CA PRO A 395 34.77 -18.37 23.52
C PRO A 395 35.43 -18.44 24.89
N ARG A 396 34.70 -18.01 25.94
CA ARG A 396 35.20 -18.10 27.31
C ARG A 396 35.59 -19.55 27.59
N LYS A 397 36.88 -19.79 27.89
CA LYS A 397 37.32 -21.11 28.38
C LYS A 397 36.59 -21.36 29.70
N ARG A 398 35.63 -22.29 29.70
CA ARG A 398 35.05 -22.80 30.95
C ARG A 398 36.16 -23.51 31.71
N ASN A 399 36.43 -23.09 32.94
CA ASN A 399 37.27 -23.87 33.84
C ASN A 399 36.59 -25.24 34.00
N LYS A 400 37.30 -26.32 33.67
CA LYS A 400 36.84 -27.67 33.99
C LYS A 400 36.63 -27.70 35.50
N LEU A 401 35.41 -28.02 35.95
CA LEU A 401 35.14 -28.40 37.32
C LEU A 401 36.15 -29.51 37.66
N LYS A 402 37.04 -29.25 38.63
CA LYS A 402 37.84 -30.31 39.23
C LYS A 402 36.83 -31.24 39.90
N LEU A 403 36.66 -32.44 39.35
CA LEU A 403 36.03 -33.53 40.08
C LEU A 403 36.90 -33.75 41.32
N ALA A 404 36.30 -33.60 42.50
CA ALA A 404 36.95 -33.92 43.76
C ALA A 404 37.33 -35.40 43.74
N SER A 405 38.59 -35.67 44.05
CA SER A 405 39.18 -37.01 44.16
C SER A 405 38.64 -37.73 45.38
#